data_AF-A0A1J5IPV3-F1
#
_entry.id   AF-A0A1J5IPV3-F1
#
_cell.length_a   1.000
_cell.length_b   1.000
_cell.length_c   1.000
_cell.angle_alpha   90.00
_cell.angle_beta   90.00
_cell.angle_gamma   90.00
#
_symmetry.space_group_name_H-M   'P 1'
#
loop_
_entity.id
_entity.type
_entity.pdbx_description
1 polymer ?
#
loop_
_entity_poly.entity_id
_entity_poly.type
_entity_poly.pdbx_seq_one_letter_code
_entity_poly.pdbx_strand_id
1 'polypeptide(L)'
;MSIFQVLLWSLFGLVLNMAFSGLFAQPDWSLALLLAALLSDRRNWFWVLPSLFFHDLVLYWSPLVTFPFGLIAAIILMYADTRLAPGQQQRWLGLLVVCLPLLNTGISLFSWLLTVSLCIVIWSYLSSKREKVYVEPA
;
A
#
# COMPACT_ATOMS: atom_id res chain seq x y z
N MET A 1 9.84 -10.60 -2.89
CA MET A 1 8.47 -11.15 -2.89
C MET A 1 7.93 -10.86 -4.27
N SER A 2 7.40 -11.86 -4.99
CA SER A 2 6.82 -11.59 -6.32
C SER A 2 5.52 -10.81 -6.17
N ILE A 3 5.11 -10.07 -7.22
CA ILE A 3 3.84 -9.34 -7.18
C ILE A 3 2.65 -10.28 -6.92
N PHE A 4 2.68 -11.48 -7.49
CA PHE A 4 1.65 -12.51 -7.25
C PHE A 4 1.54 -12.90 -5.78
N GLN A 5 2.68 -13.02 -5.07
CA GLN A 5 2.67 -13.28 -3.64
C GLN A 5 2.03 -12.12 -2.88
N VAL A 6 2.36 -10.86 -3.22
CA VAL A 6 1.72 -9.69 -2.60
C VAL A 6 0.21 -9.74 -2.78
N LEU A 7 -0.26 -10.02 -4.00
CA LEU A 7 -1.69 -10.09 -4.31
C LEU A 7 -2.40 -11.19 -3.51
N LEU A 8 -1.78 -12.37 -3.40
CA LEU A 8 -2.33 -13.46 -2.59
C LEU A 8 -2.39 -13.07 -1.11
N TRP A 9 -1.32 -12.47 -0.59
CA TRP A 9 -1.28 -12.00 0.79
C TRP A 9 -2.26 -10.84 1.04
N SER A 10 -2.49 -9.96 0.07
CA SER A 10 -3.47 -8.88 0.22
C SER A 10 -4.89 -9.43 0.21
N LEU A 11 -5.20 -10.43 -0.62
CA LEU A 11 -6.49 -11.13 -0.57
C LEU A 11 -6.69 -11.83 0.78
N PHE A 12 -5.67 -12.49 1.30
CA PHE A 12 -5.71 -13.07 2.64
C PHE A 12 -5.91 -11.99 3.72
N GLY A 13 -5.19 -10.87 3.63
CA GLY A 13 -5.35 -9.73 4.51
C GLY A 13 -6.77 -9.14 4.46
N LEU A 14 -7.40 -9.14 3.29
CA LEU A 14 -8.78 -8.72 3.12
C LEU A 14 -9.74 -9.68 3.85
N VAL A 15 -9.52 -10.99 3.72
CA VAL A 15 -10.29 -12.00 4.48
C VAL A 15 -10.11 -11.79 5.99
N LEU A 16 -8.90 -11.49 6.46
CA LEU A 16 -8.65 -11.19 7.88
C LEU A 16 -9.40 -9.92 8.32
N ASN A 17 -9.31 -8.83 7.55
CA ASN A 17 -10.03 -7.58 7.86
C ASN A 17 -11.53 -7.85 8.06
N MET A 18 -12.13 -8.67 7.19
CA MET A 18 -13.55 -9.05 7.27
C MET A 18 -13.85 -9.99 8.44
N ALA A 19 -13.03 -11.03 8.65
CA ALA A 19 -13.22 -12.00 9.73
C ALA A 19 -13.17 -11.36 11.12
N PHE A 20 -12.39 -10.28 11.26
CA PHE A 20 -12.15 -9.59 12.51
C PHE A 20 -12.77 -8.18 12.55
N SER A 21 -13.74 -7.88 11.67
CA SER A 21 -14.32 -6.53 11.46
C SER A 21 -15.06 -5.91 12.66
N GLY A 22 -15.02 -6.54 13.84
CA GLY A 22 -15.58 -6.05 15.11
C GLY A 22 -14.55 -5.94 16.24
N LEU A 23 -13.27 -6.26 16.00
CA LEU A 23 -12.22 -6.05 16.99
C LEU A 23 -11.85 -4.57 17.10
N PHE A 24 -11.60 -4.12 18.32
CA PHE A 24 -11.33 -2.71 18.64
C PHE A 24 -10.06 -2.15 17.95
N ALA A 25 -9.12 -3.02 17.61
CA ALA A 25 -7.83 -2.64 17.06
C ALA A 25 -7.29 -3.69 16.09
N GLN A 26 -7.37 -3.40 14.80
CA GLN A 26 -6.67 -4.17 13.77
C GLN A 26 -6.20 -3.23 12.66
N PRO A 27 -5.01 -3.46 12.07
CA PRO A 27 -4.62 -2.75 10.86
C PRO A 27 -5.49 -3.21 9.69
N ASP A 28 -5.51 -2.39 8.64
CA ASP A 28 -5.90 -2.83 7.32
C ASP A 28 -4.74 -3.60 6.68
N TRP A 29 -4.78 -4.92 6.81
CA TRP A 29 -3.74 -5.83 6.31
C TRP A 29 -3.59 -5.74 4.78
N SER A 30 -4.72 -5.72 4.08
CA SER A 30 -4.75 -5.68 2.62
C SER A 30 -4.15 -4.38 2.10
N LEU A 31 -4.61 -3.24 2.60
CA LEU A 31 -4.10 -1.94 2.19
C LEU A 31 -2.60 -1.81 2.48
N ALA A 32 -2.14 -2.22 3.67
CA ALA A 32 -0.73 -2.14 4.03
C ALA A 32 0.17 -2.93 3.06
N LEU A 33 -0.25 -4.13 2.64
CA LEU A 33 0.49 -4.96 1.68
C LEU A 33 0.49 -4.35 0.27
N LEU A 34 -0.68 -3.91 -0.22
CA LEU A 34 -0.82 -3.30 -1.54
C LEU A 34 -0.01 -2.01 -1.65
N LEU A 35 -0.11 -1.15 -0.63
CA LEU A 35 0.61 0.11 -0.59
C LEU A 35 2.12 -0.12 -0.45
N ALA A 36 2.56 -1.04 0.41
CA ALA A 36 3.98 -1.38 0.52
C ALA A 36 4.55 -1.90 -0.82
N ALA A 37 3.78 -2.68 -1.57
CA ALA A 37 4.20 -3.14 -2.89
C ALA A 37 4.32 -2.00 -3.90
N LEU A 38 3.39 -1.04 -3.90
CA LEU A 38 3.44 0.16 -4.75
C LEU A 38 4.64 1.05 -4.40
N LEU A 39 4.84 1.33 -3.11
CA LEU A 39 5.95 2.16 -2.62
C LEU A 39 7.33 1.52 -2.86
N SER A 40 7.39 0.18 -2.85
CA SER A 40 8.63 -0.55 -3.12
C SER A 40 9.05 -0.51 -4.59
N ASP A 41 8.10 -0.45 -5.52
CA ASP A 41 8.38 -0.35 -6.97
C ASP A 41 7.17 0.16 -7.72
N ARG A 42 7.37 1.29 -8.37
CA ARG A 42 6.37 1.94 -9.21
C ARG A 42 5.79 1.01 -10.26
N ARG A 43 6.54 0.02 -10.79
CA ARG A 43 6.06 -0.91 -11.84
C ARG A 43 4.92 -1.80 -11.37
N ASN A 44 4.77 -1.99 -10.06
CA ASN A 44 3.68 -2.78 -9.48
C ASN A 44 2.31 -2.10 -9.60
N TRP A 45 2.25 -0.82 -9.99
CA TRP A 45 1.01 -0.05 -10.12
C TRP A 45 -0.09 -0.75 -10.91
N PHE A 46 0.28 -1.44 -11.99
CA PHE A 46 -0.67 -2.11 -12.88
C PHE A 46 -1.47 -3.19 -12.16
N TRP A 47 -0.84 -3.84 -11.17
CA TRP A 47 -1.47 -4.86 -10.34
C TRP A 47 -2.09 -4.28 -9.07
N VAL A 48 -1.43 -3.29 -8.46
CA VAL A 48 -1.89 -2.70 -7.20
C VAL A 48 -3.17 -1.87 -7.39
N LEU A 49 -3.31 -1.09 -8.46
CA LEU A 49 -4.48 -0.23 -8.65
C LEU A 49 -5.79 -1.03 -8.81
N PRO A 50 -5.88 -2.08 -9.66
CA PRO A 50 -7.07 -2.92 -9.71
C PRO A 50 -7.39 -3.59 -8.37
N SER A 51 -6.36 -3.99 -7.62
CA SER A 51 -6.55 -4.60 -6.30
C SER A 51 -7.00 -3.59 -5.25
N LEU A 52 -6.55 -2.33 -5.30
CA LEU A 52 -7.05 -1.24 -4.46
C LEU A 52 -8.51 -0.92 -4.79
N PHE A 53 -8.86 -0.90 -6.07
CA PHE A 53 -10.26 -0.74 -6.49
C PHE A 53 -11.15 -1.85 -5.93
N PHE A 54 -10.72 -3.11 -6.06
CA PHE A 54 -11.43 -4.26 -5.51
C PHE A 54 -11.52 -4.21 -3.98
N HIS A 55 -10.42 -3.87 -3.32
CA HIS A 55 -10.35 -3.68 -1.87
C HIS A 55 -11.39 -2.70 -1.37
N ASP A 56 -11.45 -1.53 -1.99
CA ASP A 56 -12.36 -0.46 -1.62
C ASP A 56 -13.82 -0.86 -1.83
N LEU A 57 -14.13 -1.54 -2.94
CA LEU A 57 -15.46 -2.08 -3.19
C LEU A 57 -15.87 -3.10 -2.12
N VAL A 58 -14.97 -3.98 -1.69
CA VAL A 58 -15.32 -5.05 -0.74
C VAL A 58 -15.43 -4.53 0.69
N LEU A 59 -14.51 -3.67 1.14
CA LEU A 59 -14.52 -3.20 2.53
C LEU A 59 -15.45 -2.01 2.76
N TYR A 60 -15.55 -1.11 1.79
CA TYR A 60 -16.24 0.17 1.97
C TYR A 60 -17.46 0.35 1.06
N TRP A 61 -17.79 -0.64 0.22
CA TRP A 61 -18.89 -0.55 -0.75
C TRP A 61 -18.77 0.66 -1.69
N SER A 62 -17.56 1.23 -1.84
CA SER A 62 -17.32 2.42 -2.64
C SER A 62 -15.87 2.44 -3.11
N PRO A 63 -15.60 2.62 -4.42
CA PRO A 63 -14.25 2.65 -4.96
C PRO A 63 -13.55 4.00 -4.75
N LEU A 64 -14.12 4.91 -3.96
CA LEU A 64 -13.64 6.29 -3.85
C LEU A 64 -12.87 6.55 -2.55
N VAL A 65 -12.59 5.52 -1.77
CA VAL A 65 -11.96 5.68 -0.45
C VAL A 65 -10.45 5.85 -0.56
N THR A 66 -9.75 4.83 -1.04
CA THR A 66 -8.28 4.81 -1.16
C THR A 66 -7.83 4.77 -2.62
N PHE A 67 -8.59 4.14 -3.52
CA PHE A 67 -8.24 3.98 -4.93
C PHE A 67 -7.90 5.28 -5.67
N PRO A 68 -8.70 6.38 -5.61
CA PRO A 68 -8.32 7.61 -6.32
C PRO A 68 -7.01 8.19 -5.80
N PHE A 69 -6.75 8.04 -4.51
CA PHE A 69 -5.51 8.48 -3.89
C PHE A 69 -4.34 7.55 -4.20
N GLY A 70 -4.59 6.24 -4.32
CA GLY A 70 -3.63 5.25 -4.81
C GLY A 70 -3.20 5.53 -6.24
N LEU A 71 -4.14 5.91 -7.11
CA LEU A 71 -3.87 6.37 -8.46
C LEU A 71 -2.98 7.63 -8.47
N ILE A 72 -3.33 8.63 -7.65
CA ILE A 72 -2.52 9.84 -7.49
C ILE A 72 -1.10 9.49 -7.00
N ALA A 73 -0.97 8.65 -5.97
CA ALA A 73 0.31 8.20 -5.45
C ALA A 73 1.15 7.48 -6.51
N ALA A 74 0.54 6.59 -7.30
CA ALA A 74 1.22 5.91 -8.40
C ALA A 74 1.73 6.90 -9.46
N ILE A 75 0.92 7.90 -9.83
CA ILE A 75 1.33 8.95 -10.78
C ILE A 75 2.49 9.77 -10.21
N ILE A 76 2.40 10.19 -8.95
CA ILE A 76 3.46 10.94 -8.25
C ILE A 76 4.76 10.13 -8.27
N LEU A 77 4.71 8.85 -7.91
CA LEU A 77 5.89 7.99 -7.89
C LEU A 77 6.49 7.80 -9.29
N MET A 78 5.66 7.57 -10.31
CA MET A 78 6.16 7.45 -11.69
C MET A 78 6.84 8.72 -12.18
N TYR A 79 6.23 9.86 -11.92
CA TYR A 79 6.78 11.15 -12.35
C TYR A 79 8.03 11.54 -11.55
N ALA A 80 8.02 11.34 -10.24
CA ALA A 80 9.13 11.70 -9.38
C ALA A 80 10.33 10.77 -9.57
N ASP A 81 10.13 9.45 -9.63
CA ASP A 81 11.21 8.47 -9.85
C ASP A 81 11.90 8.70 -11.20
N THR A 82 11.18 9.16 -12.22
CA THR A 82 11.76 9.43 -13.54
C THR A 82 12.58 10.72 -13.60
N ARG A 83 12.27 11.72 -12.77
CA ARG A 83 12.95 13.04 -12.80
C ARG A 83 13.98 13.25 -11.70
N LEU A 84 13.73 12.70 -10.52
CA LEU A 84 14.47 12.99 -9.30
C LEU A 84 15.21 11.77 -8.75
N ALA A 85 15.19 10.65 -9.50
CA ALA A 85 15.61 9.33 -9.04
C ALA A 85 14.70 8.82 -7.89
N PRO A 86 14.70 7.50 -7.61
CA PRO A 86 13.82 6.93 -6.59
C PRO A 86 14.20 7.37 -5.17
N GLY A 87 13.44 8.30 -4.58
CA GLY A 87 13.73 8.91 -3.28
C GLY A 87 12.86 8.40 -2.12
N GLN A 88 13.40 8.42 -0.89
CA GLN A 88 12.64 8.03 0.32
C GLN A 88 11.47 9.01 0.60
N GLN A 89 11.68 10.30 0.34
CA GLN A 89 10.67 11.35 0.58
C GLN A 89 9.42 11.18 -0.29
N GLN A 90 9.58 10.77 -1.56
CA GLN A 90 8.46 10.55 -2.48
C GLN A 90 7.54 9.43 -2.01
N ARG A 91 8.12 8.40 -1.39
CA ARG A 91 7.40 7.24 -0.87
C ARG A 91 6.65 7.56 0.42
N TRP A 92 7.23 8.41 1.27
CA TRP A 92 6.51 8.99 2.40
C TRP A 92 5.30 9.81 1.95
N LEU A 93 5.44 10.62 0.90
CA LEU A 93 4.30 11.35 0.33
C LEU A 93 3.24 10.39 -0.22
N GLY A 94 3.64 9.36 -0.97
CA GLY A 94 2.72 8.33 -1.47
C GLY A 94 1.96 7.61 -0.35
N LEU A 95 2.65 7.26 0.74
CA LEU A 95 2.04 6.66 1.93
C LEU A 95 0.95 7.57 2.53
N LEU A 96 1.31 8.84 2.78
CA LEU A 96 0.38 9.80 3.40
C LEU A 96 -0.82 10.10 2.50
N VAL A 97 -0.60 10.26 1.20
CA VAL A 97 -1.67 10.52 0.22
C VAL A 97 -2.73 9.42 0.26
N VAL A 98 -2.32 8.15 0.35
CA VAL A 98 -3.26 7.02 0.37
C VAL A 98 -3.88 6.78 1.74
N CYS A 99 -3.14 6.99 2.83
CA CYS A 99 -3.62 6.68 4.18
C CYS A 99 -4.49 7.79 4.79
N LEU A 100 -4.28 9.08 4.47
CA LEU A 100 -5.07 10.17 5.07
C LEU A 100 -6.59 10.05 4.83
N PRO A 101 -7.09 9.70 3.63
CA PRO A 101 -8.52 9.52 3.36
C PRO A 101 -9.20 8.50 4.25
N LEU A 102 -8.47 7.48 4.74
CA LEU A 102 -9.03 6.47 5.63
C LEU A 102 -9.57 7.08 6.94
N LEU A 103 -9.01 8.18 7.42
CA LEU A 103 -9.51 8.83 8.65
C LEU A 103 -10.97 9.29 8.51
N ASN A 104 -11.46 9.46 7.27
CA ASN A 104 -12.85 9.83 6.99
C ASN A 104 -13.81 8.64 6.88
N THR A 105 -13.33 7.39 6.93
CA THR A 105 -14.19 6.19 6.86
C THR A 105 -14.65 5.68 8.21
N GLY A 106 -14.27 6.37 9.29
CA GLY A 106 -14.63 5.99 10.66
C GLY A 106 -13.74 4.91 11.27
N ILE A 107 -12.62 4.54 10.63
CA ILE A 107 -11.62 3.69 11.29
C ILE A 107 -11.04 4.42 12.50
N SER A 108 -10.72 3.68 13.55
CA SER A 108 -10.08 4.27 14.73
C SER A 108 -8.69 4.81 14.38
N LEU A 109 -8.28 5.89 15.04
CA LEU A 109 -6.93 6.44 14.89
C LEU A 109 -5.86 5.38 15.18
N PHE A 110 -6.14 4.47 16.13
CA PHE A 110 -5.21 3.39 16.47
C PHE A 110 -5.08 2.37 15.34
N SER A 111 -6.19 1.93 14.72
CA SER A 111 -6.15 1.06 13.54
C SER A 111 -5.44 1.74 12.36
N TRP A 112 -5.66 3.04 12.16
CA TRP A 112 -4.94 3.82 11.14
C TRP A 112 -3.43 3.82 11.38
N LEU A 113 -2.98 4.09 12.61
CA LEU A 113 -1.57 4.04 12.99
C LEU A 113 -0.99 2.65 12.76
N LEU A 114 -1.71 1.59 13.13
CA LEU A 114 -1.28 0.21 12.89
C LEU A 114 -1.11 -0.07 11.38
N THR A 115 -2.04 0.37 10.53
CA THR A 115 -1.94 0.23 9.07
C THR A 115 -0.69 0.93 8.53
N VAL A 116 -0.46 2.18 8.96
CA VAL A 116 0.71 2.97 8.55
C VAL A 116 2.00 2.30 9.00
N SER A 117 2.09 1.91 10.27
CA SER A 117 3.27 1.22 10.84
C SER A 117 3.54 -0.11 10.12
N LEU A 118 2.51 -0.92 9.91
CA LEU A 118 2.64 -2.19 9.20
C LEU A 118 3.12 -1.97 7.75
N CYS A 119 2.56 -0.98 7.06
CA CYS A 119 2.99 -0.63 5.71
C CYS A 119 4.47 -0.22 5.67
N ILE A 120 4.93 0.61 6.61
CA ILE A 120 6.34 1.04 6.70
C ILE A 120 7.26 -0.17 6.89
N VAL A 121 6.93 -1.08 7.79
CA VAL A 121 7.72 -2.29 8.06
C VAL A 121 7.82 -3.18 6.82
N ILE A 122 6.68 -3.47 6.18
CA ILE A 122 6.63 -4.31 4.97
C ILE A 122 7.37 -3.63 3.82
N TRP A 123 7.14 -2.33 3.61
CA TRP A 123 7.80 -1.57 2.56
C TRP A 123 9.32 -1.54 2.74
N SER A 124 9.81 -1.35 3.96
CA SER A 124 11.24 -1.39 4.30
C SER A 124 11.85 -2.76 4.00
N TYR A 125 11.14 -3.83 4.36
CA TYR A 125 11.54 -5.19 4.04
C TYR A 125 11.59 -5.47 2.53
N LEU A 126 10.58 -5.03 1.78
CA LEU A 126 10.53 -5.21 0.32
C LEU A 126 11.61 -4.38 -0.41
N SER A 127 11.92 -3.18 0.10
CA SER A 127 12.91 -2.29 -0.50
C SER A 127 14.35 -2.76 -0.27
N SER A 128 14.67 -3.22 0.95
CA SER A 128 16.02 -3.74 1.28
C SER A 128 16.43 -4.95 0.43
N LYS A 129 15.47 -5.77 0.01
CA LYS A 129 15.73 -6.90 -0.90
C LYS A 129 16.07 -6.47 -2.32
N ARG A 130 15.61 -5.30 -2.77
CA ARG A 130 15.88 -4.79 -4.13
C ARG A 130 17.19 -4.06 -4.22
N GLU A 131 17.58 -3.32 -3.19
CA GLU A 131 18.84 -2.59 -3.20
C GLU A 131 20.04 -3.52 -3.43
N LYS A 132 19.98 -4.74 -2.90
CA LYS A 132 20.96 -5.81 -3.16
C LYS A 132 21.09 -6.19 -4.64
N VAL A 133 20.01 -6.11 -5.42
CA VAL A 133 20.00 -6.45 -6.85
C VAL A 133 20.73 -5.41 -7.69
N TYR A 134 20.87 -4.17 -7.21
CA TYR A 134 21.60 -3.11 -7.91
C TYR A 134 23.11 -3.08 -7.61
N VAL A 135 23.55 -3.79 -6.58
CA VAL A 135 24.95 -3.77 -6.10
C VAL A 135 25.78 -4.92 -6.66
N GLU A 136 25.17 -6.00 -7.17
CA GLU A 136 25.88 -7.04 -7.91
C GLU A 136 26.04 -6.60 -9.38
N PRO A 137 27.24 -6.20 -9.84
CA PRO A 137 27.47 -6.01 -11.26
C PRO A 137 27.41 -7.37 -11.96
N ALA A 138 26.69 -7.39 -13.08
CA ALA A 138 26.65 -8.51 -14.02
C ALA A 138 28.03 -8.80 -14.64
#